data_AF-A0A2N0AJU2-F1
#
_entry.id   AF-A0A2N0AJU2-F1
#
_cell.length_a   1.000
_cell.length_b   1.000
_cell.length_c   1.000
_cell.angle_alpha   90.00
_cell.angle_beta   90.00
_cell.angle_gamma   90.00
#
_symmetry.space_group_name_H-M   'P 1'
#
loop_
_entity.id
_entity.type
_entity.pdbx_description
1 polymer ?
#
loop_
_entity_poly.entity_id
_entity_poly.type
_entity_poly.pdbx_seq_one_letter_code
_entity_poly.pdbx_strand_id
1 'polypeptide(L)'
;MKLVLNLFVTVVLFIGCQSKDVSKQEITSLRDGNHENLPSFANLVLPKILGQEFKRFETEIDKDQKHEAQIIYGSNSALTFNDASDYRKTNTEYHSLVLLRIGYALALHQFHRLSLSLSKPFFIQGENNPDAEIQEAEIFRTTISKADLDLFWEKHPNFDPYRAPKLGEKEWKSVTGEVQKLWKVELDEFSRVKVE
;
A
#
# COMPACT_ATOMS: atom_id res chain seq x y z
N MET A 1 -9.74 48.14 1.90
CA MET A 1 -8.79 47.27 1.17
C MET A 1 -8.18 46.14 2.01
N LYS A 2 -8.10 46.20 3.34
CA LYS A 2 -7.53 45.09 4.17
C LYS A 2 -8.46 43.88 4.37
N LEU A 3 -9.79 44.07 4.27
CA LEU A 3 -10.77 43.00 4.53
C LEU A 3 -10.91 41.99 3.37
N VAL A 4 -10.76 42.46 2.13
CA VAL A 4 -10.90 41.63 0.92
C VAL A 4 -9.66 40.74 0.71
N LEU A 5 -8.48 41.23 1.13
CA LEU A 5 -7.23 40.48 1.03
C LEU A 5 -7.16 39.32 2.03
N ASN A 6 -7.68 39.51 3.26
CA ASN A 6 -7.72 38.44 4.26
C ASN A 6 -8.67 37.30 3.87
N LEU A 7 -9.80 37.60 3.20
CA LEU A 7 -10.76 36.58 2.77
C LEU A 7 -10.19 35.67 1.65
N PHE A 8 -9.40 36.23 0.73
CA PHE A 8 -8.76 35.47 -0.34
C PHE A 8 -7.65 34.54 0.19
N VAL A 9 -6.88 34.99 1.18
CA VAL A 9 -5.82 34.16 1.80
C VAL A 9 -6.42 32.99 2.59
N THR A 10 -7.61 33.15 3.19
CA THR A 10 -8.27 32.03 3.90
C THR A 10 -8.82 30.98 2.94
N VAL A 11 -9.37 31.39 1.79
CA VAL A 11 -9.95 30.44 0.81
C VAL A 11 -8.86 29.61 0.10
N VAL A 12 -7.69 30.20 -0.19
CA VAL A 12 -6.56 29.46 -0.80
C VAL A 12 -5.96 28.44 0.16
N LEU A 13 -5.95 28.72 1.47
CA LEU A 13 -5.44 27.80 2.48
C LEU A 13 -6.38 26.61 2.77
N PHE A 14 -7.70 26.76 2.58
CA PHE A 14 -8.66 25.66 2.76
C PHE A 14 -8.83 24.76 1.53
N ILE A 15 -8.51 25.24 0.32
CA ILE A 15 -8.57 24.42 -0.91
C ILE A 15 -7.27 23.63 -1.14
N GLY A 16 -6.16 24.04 -0.51
CA GLY A 16 -4.82 23.55 -0.81
C GLY A 16 -4.35 22.24 -0.17
N CYS A 17 -5.11 21.63 0.76
CA CYS A 17 -4.64 20.44 1.51
C CYS A 17 -5.72 19.37 1.69
N GLN A 18 -6.39 18.97 0.62
CA GLN A 18 -6.99 17.63 0.58
C GLN A 18 -6.22 16.82 -0.46
N SER A 19 -5.45 15.84 0.00
CA SER A 19 -4.92 14.79 -0.88
C SER A 19 -6.12 14.21 -1.61
N LYS A 20 -6.18 14.38 -2.94
CA LYS A 20 -7.28 13.85 -3.74
C LYS A 20 -7.25 12.33 -3.61
N ASP A 21 -8.19 11.77 -2.86
CA ASP A 21 -8.32 10.32 -2.72
C ASP A 21 -8.46 9.68 -4.10
N VAL A 22 -7.62 8.69 -4.38
CA VAL A 22 -7.65 7.93 -5.64
C VAL A 22 -8.95 7.14 -5.72
N SER A 23 -9.71 7.31 -6.81
CA SER A 23 -10.98 6.61 -7.01
C SER A 23 -10.83 5.34 -7.84
N LYS A 24 -11.73 4.36 -7.64
CA LYS A 24 -11.82 3.17 -8.50
C LYS A 24 -12.02 3.54 -9.98
N GLN A 25 -12.81 4.56 -10.27
CA GLN A 25 -13.06 5.01 -11.65
C GLN A 25 -11.77 5.49 -12.32
N GLU A 26 -10.97 6.31 -11.63
CA GLU A 26 -9.70 6.81 -12.14
C GLU A 26 -8.73 5.65 -12.44
N ILE A 27 -8.59 4.70 -11.52
CA ILE A 27 -7.73 3.53 -11.73
C ILE A 27 -8.25 2.61 -12.83
N THR A 28 -9.58 2.43 -12.93
CA THR A 28 -10.20 1.62 -13.98
C THR A 28 -9.93 2.22 -15.35
N SER A 29 -10.10 3.54 -15.52
CA SER A 29 -9.78 4.22 -16.78
C SER A 29 -8.32 4.09 -17.17
N LEU A 30 -7.40 4.18 -16.20
CA LEU A 30 -5.97 3.97 -16.45
C LEU A 30 -5.67 2.52 -16.85
N ARG A 31 -6.20 1.55 -16.11
CA ARG A 31 -5.96 0.12 -16.35
C ARG A 31 -6.53 -0.34 -17.69
N ASP A 32 -7.78 -0.01 -17.97
CA ASP A 32 -8.50 -0.53 -19.14
C ASP A 32 -8.07 0.17 -20.43
N GLY A 33 -7.58 1.41 -20.34
CA GLY A 33 -7.03 2.17 -21.47
C GLY A 33 -5.54 1.94 -21.72
N ASN A 34 -4.86 1.13 -20.89
CA ASN A 34 -3.41 0.94 -20.98
C ASN A 34 -3.03 -0.26 -21.86
N HIS A 35 -2.10 -0.03 -22.78
CA HIS A 35 -1.49 -1.08 -23.62
C HIS A 35 0.01 -1.30 -23.31
N GLU A 36 0.55 -0.58 -22.33
CA GLU A 36 1.94 -0.72 -21.89
C GLU A 36 2.17 -2.05 -21.17
N ASN A 37 3.42 -2.52 -21.20
CA ASN A 37 3.87 -3.68 -20.42
C ASN A 37 3.75 -3.42 -18.90
N LEU A 38 3.85 -4.50 -18.10
CA LEU A 38 3.67 -4.43 -16.65
C LEU A 38 4.62 -3.42 -15.97
N PRO A 39 5.96 -3.44 -16.21
CA PRO A 39 6.84 -2.43 -15.63
C PRO A 39 6.48 -0.99 -15.94
N SER A 40 6.19 -0.67 -17.20
CA SER A 40 5.80 0.68 -17.61
C SER A 40 4.51 1.12 -16.92
N PHE A 41 3.49 0.25 -16.89
CA PHE A 41 2.21 0.56 -16.27
C PHE A 41 2.30 0.66 -14.74
N ALA A 42 3.04 -0.24 -14.09
CA ALA A 42 3.24 -0.23 -12.65
C ALA A 42 3.90 1.08 -12.19
N ASN A 43 4.95 1.52 -12.88
CA ASN A 43 5.60 2.80 -12.59
C ASN A 43 4.70 4.03 -12.83
N LEU A 44 3.66 3.90 -13.66
CA LEU A 44 2.66 4.95 -13.86
C LEU A 44 1.59 4.96 -12.76
N VAL A 45 1.07 3.79 -12.39
CA VAL A 45 -0.14 3.66 -11.55
C VAL A 45 0.18 3.58 -10.06
N LEU A 46 1.28 2.93 -9.66
CA LEU A 46 1.62 2.71 -8.25
C LEU A 46 1.91 4.01 -7.49
N PRO A 47 2.65 5.00 -8.05
CA PRO A 47 2.81 6.30 -7.39
C PRO A 47 1.48 7.03 -7.17
N LYS A 48 0.49 6.81 -8.05
CA LYS A 48 -0.85 7.38 -7.85
C LYS A 48 -1.54 6.71 -6.66
N ILE A 49 -1.52 5.38 -6.58
CA ILE A 49 -2.19 4.59 -5.54
C ILE A 49 -1.58 4.81 -4.15
N LEU A 50 -0.25 4.83 -4.07
CA LEU A 50 0.50 4.83 -2.80
C LEU A 50 1.06 6.20 -2.43
N GLY A 51 1.06 7.16 -3.35
CA GLY A 51 1.59 8.51 -3.10
C GLY A 51 3.04 8.46 -2.64
N GLN A 52 3.31 9.12 -1.51
CA GLN A 52 4.65 9.18 -0.90
C GLN A 52 5.11 7.85 -0.31
N GLU A 53 4.20 6.89 -0.10
CA GLU A 53 4.58 5.57 0.40
C GLU A 53 5.12 4.66 -0.69
N PHE A 54 4.94 4.99 -1.98
CA PHE A 54 5.56 4.24 -3.07
C PHE A 54 7.07 4.45 -3.04
N LYS A 55 7.82 3.34 -3.12
CA LYS A 55 9.28 3.43 -3.22
C LYS A 55 9.78 2.91 -4.55
N ARG A 56 9.46 1.66 -4.86
CA ARG A 56 9.91 1.04 -6.10
C ARG A 56 9.03 -0.13 -6.52
N PHE A 57 9.13 -0.40 -7.81
CA PHE A 57 8.57 -1.57 -8.46
C PHE A 57 9.67 -2.31 -9.20
N GLU A 58 9.73 -3.61 -9.03
CA GLU A 58 10.70 -4.49 -9.67
C GLU A 58 9.98 -5.70 -10.26
N THR A 59 10.52 -6.24 -11.35
CA THR A 59 10.11 -7.56 -11.86
C THR A 59 11.27 -8.52 -11.74
N GLU A 60 11.05 -9.62 -11.05
CA GLU A 60 12.03 -10.70 -10.92
C GLU A 60 11.50 -11.98 -11.54
N ILE A 61 12.42 -12.92 -11.76
CA ILE A 61 12.08 -14.30 -12.07
C ILE A 61 12.19 -15.06 -10.75
N ASP A 62 11.08 -15.65 -10.31
CA ASP A 62 11.06 -16.41 -9.07
C ASP A 62 11.80 -17.76 -9.21
N LYS A 63 11.86 -18.49 -8.10
CA LYS A 63 12.52 -19.81 -8.02
C LYS A 63 11.94 -20.83 -9.02
N ASP A 64 10.70 -20.64 -9.45
CA ASP A 64 9.98 -21.50 -10.38
C ASP A 64 10.07 -21.00 -11.84
N GLN A 65 10.98 -20.06 -12.12
CA GLN A 65 11.19 -19.43 -13.42
C GLN A 65 9.96 -18.64 -13.93
N LYS A 66 9.18 -18.08 -13.02
CA LYS A 66 7.97 -17.30 -13.34
C LYS A 66 8.11 -15.84 -12.93
N HIS A 67 7.42 -14.97 -13.65
CA HIS A 67 7.49 -13.53 -13.40
C HIS A 67 6.82 -13.15 -12.07
N GLU A 68 7.59 -12.54 -11.18
CA GLU A 68 7.13 -11.94 -9.93
C GLU A 68 7.10 -10.42 -10.06
N ALA A 69 5.97 -9.82 -9.67
CA ALA A 69 5.80 -8.39 -9.54
C ALA A 69 6.10 -7.99 -8.09
N GLN A 70 7.20 -7.28 -7.85
CA GLN A 70 7.64 -6.86 -6.52
C GLN A 70 7.35 -5.38 -6.31
N ILE A 71 6.60 -5.06 -5.26
CA ILE A 71 6.32 -3.68 -4.84
C ILE A 71 6.89 -3.52 -3.45
N ILE A 72 7.78 -2.55 -3.25
CA ILE A 72 8.08 -2.08 -1.90
C ILE A 72 7.52 -0.69 -1.65
N TYR A 73 6.94 -0.56 -0.47
CA TYR A 73 6.22 0.61 -0.02
C TYR A 73 6.45 0.81 1.47
N GLY A 74 6.19 2.01 1.97
CA GLY A 74 6.45 2.34 3.37
C GLY A 74 6.45 3.83 3.63
N SER A 75 6.19 4.21 4.88
CA SER A 75 6.23 5.62 5.28
C SER A 75 7.54 5.94 5.99
N ASN A 76 7.99 7.18 5.85
CA ASN A 76 9.14 7.71 6.61
C ASN A 76 8.78 8.06 8.06
N SER A 77 7.51 7.95 8.47
CA SER A 77 7.08 8.18 9.84
C SER A 77 6.98 6.87 10.62
N ALA A 78 7.64 6.84 11.79
CA ALA A 78 7.29 5.93 12.86
C ALA A 78 5.96 6.44 13.44
N LEU A 79 4.85 5.87 13.00
CA LEU A 79 3.58 6.07 13.70
C LEU A 79 3.77 5.62 15.15
N THR A 80 3.46 6.49 16.10
CA THR A 80 3.48 6.17 17.53
C THR A 80 2.27 5.31 17.84
N PHE A 81 2.47 4.01 18.01
CA PHE A 81 1.44 3.11 18.52
C PHE A 81 1.76 2.82 19.98
N ASN A 82 0.78 2.92 20.86
CA ASN A 82 0.96 2.63 22.28
C ASN A 82 1.01 1.12 22.58
N ASP A 83 0.68 0.26 21.60
CA ASP A 83 0.56 -1.19 21.77
C ASP A 83 1.04 -1.95 20.50
N ALA A 84 1.89 -2.96 20.70
CA ALA A 84 2.49 -3.75 19.62
C ALA A 84 1.50 -4.70 18.91
N SER A 85 0.46 -5.16 19.61
CA SER A 85 -0.59 -5.99 19.00
C SER A 85 -1.50 -5.14 18.10
N ASP A 86 -1.82 -3.91 18.53
CA ASP A 86 -2.55 -2.95 17.70
C ASP A 86 -1.71 -2.48 16.52
N TYR A 87 -0.39 -2.31 16.70
CA TYR A 87 0.55 -2.04 15.63
C TYR A 87 0.52 -3.11 14.54
N ARG A 88 0.74 -4.38 14.92
CA ARG A 88 0.73 -5.51 13.99
C ARG A 88 -0.60 -5.61 13.27
N LYS A 89 -1.72 -5.56 14.00
CA LYS A 89 -3.05 -5.72 13.42
C LYS A 89 -3.34 -4.61 12.41
N THR A 90 -3.11 -3.36 12.79
CA THR A 90 -3.36 -2.20 11.93
C THR A 90 -2.51 -2.26 10.66
N ASN A 91 -1.22 -2.58 10.78
CA ASN A 91 -0.35 -2.68 9.60
C ASN A 91 -0.69 -3.89 8.72
N THR A 92 -1.14 -5.01 9.30
CA THR A 92 -1.58 -6.18 8.52
C THR A 92 -2.86 -5.89 7.74
N GLU A 93 -3.84 -5.21 8.36
CA GLU A 93 -5.05 -4.73 7.68
C GLU A 93 -4.70 -3.72 6.58
N TYR A 94 -3.80 -2.77 6.86
CA TYR A 94 -3.32 -1.82 5.85
C TYR A 94 -2.57 -2.51 4.70
N HIS A 95 -1.72 -3.49 5.00
CA HIS A 95 -1.05 -4.30 3.97
C HIS A 95 -2.05 -5.05 3.09
N SER A 96 -3.14 -5.54 3.68
CA SER A 96 -4.26 -6.14 2.95
C SER A 96 -4.90 -5.14 1.99
N LEU A 97 -5.13 -3.91 2.44
CA LEU A 97 -5.67 -2.83 1.61
C LEU A 97 -4.77 -2.54 0.41
N VAL A 98 -3.48 -2.36 0.67
CA VAL A 98 -2.48 -2.05 -0.35
C VAL A 98 -2.43 -3.15 -1.39
N LEU A 99 -2.37 -4.41 -0.97
CA LEU A 99 -2.40 -5.57 -1.86
C LEU A 99 -3.65 -5.60 -2.72
N LEU A 100 -4.84 -5.34 -2.17
CA LEU A 100 -6.08 -5.33 -2.93
C LEU A 100 -6.14 -4.17 -3.93
N ARG A 101 -5.66 -2.98 -3.57
CA ARG A 101 -5.59 -1.83 -4.50
C ARG A 101 -4.63 -2.12 -5.66
N ILE A 102 -3.44 -2.62 -5.36
CA ILE A 102 -2.44 -2.96 -6.37
C ILE A 102 -2.92 -4.12 -7.24
N GLY A 103 -3.44 -5.19 -6.63
CA GLY A 103 -3.98 -6.35 -7.33
C GLY A 103 -5.11 -5.98 -8.29
N TYR A 104 -5.99 -5.05 -7.89
CA TYR A 104 -7.04 -4.52 -8.77
C TYR A 104 -6.47 -3.74 -9.95
N ALA A 105 -5.50 -2.86 -9.69
CA ALA A 105 -4.89 -2.02 -10.70
C ALA A 105 -4.13 -2.85 -11.74
N LEU A 106 -3.40 -3.88 -11.31
CA LEU A 106 -2.57 -4.72 -12.19
C LEU A 106 -3.33 -5.93 -12.77
N ALA A 107 -4.62 -6.08 -12.50
CA ALA A 107 -5.38 -7.31 -12.80
C ALA A 107 -5.31 -7.79 -14.26
N LEU A 108 -5.18 -6.86 -15.22
CA LEU A 108 -5.12 -7.16 -16.66
C LEU A 108 -3.71 -7.50 -17.15
N HIS A 109 -2.68 -7.32 -16.32
CA HIS A 109 -1.30 -7.62 -16.66
C HIS A 109 -0.93 -9.06 -16.31
N GLN A 110 0.01 -9.62 -17.05
CA GLN A 110 0.52 -10.97 -16.83
C GLN A 110 1.64 -10.93 -15.78
N PHE A 111 1.40 -11.60 -14.66
CA PHE A 111 2.39 -11.94 -13.64
C PHE A 111 1.97 -13.24 -12.96
N HIS A 112 2.92 -13.98 -12.42
CA HIS A 112 2.62 -15.21 -11.69
C HIS A 112 2.27 -14.92 -10.23
N ARG A 113 3.02 -14.01 -9.61
CA ARG A 113 2.93 -13.69 -8.20
C ARG A 113 3.11 -12.20 -7.97
N LEU A 114 2.33 -11.67 -7.03
CA LEU A 114 2.50 -10.32 -6.50
C LEU A 114 3.20 -10.44 -5.15
N SER A 115 4.30 -9.73 -5.00
CA SER A 115 5.09 -9.65 -3.76
C SER A 115 5.03 -8.23 -3.24
N LEU A 116 4.61 -8.09 -1.99
CA LEU A 116 4.40 -6.80 -1.36
C LEU A 116 5.26 -6.73 -0.10
N SER A 117 6.14 -5.72 -0.07
CA SER A 117 7.12 -5.51 0.98
C SER A 117 6.86 -4.18 1.67
N LEU A 118 6.47 -4.23 2.93
CA LEU A 118 6.33 -3.07 3.80
C LEU A 118 7.67 -2.78 4.45
N SER A 119 8.18 -1.57 4.25
CA SER A 119 9.35 -1.06 4.95
C SER A 119 8.96 0.07 5.90
N LYS A 120 9.63 0.14 7.05
CA LYS A 120 9.43 1.20 8.04
C LYS A 120 10.77 1.64 8.63
N PRO A 121 10.87 2.88 9.11
CA PRO A 121 12.00 3.33 9.91
C PRO A 121 12.09 2.54 11.23
N PHE A 122 13.32 2.20 11.63
CA PHE A 122 13.67 1.66 12.94
C PHE A 122 14.66 2.59 13.62
N PHE A 123 14.53 2.73 14.93
CA PHE A 123 15.53 3.35 15.79
C PHE A 123 16.57 2.30 16.22
N ILE A 124 17.86 2.56 15.99
CA ILE A 124 18.95 1.70 16.45
C ILE A 124 19.38 2.15 17.86
N GLN A 125 19.16 1.29 18.87
CA GLN A 125 19.60 1.60 20.24
C GLN A 125 21.14 1.62 20.35
N GLY A 126 21.69 2.71 20.88
CA GLY A 126 23.12 2.85 21.21
C GLY A 126 23.93 3.74 20.27
N GLU A 127 23.29 4.37 19.28
CA GLU A 127 23.95 5.30 18.36
C GLU A 127 23.96 6.72 18.97
N ASN A 128 25.15 7.31 19.18
CA ASN A 128 25.28 8.63 19.83
C ASN A 128 25.00 9.81 18.88
N ASN A 129 24.55 9.54 17.65
CA ASN A 129 24.35 10.55 16.62
C ASN A 129 22.89 10.49 16.11
N PRO A 130 22.03 11.46 16.48
CA PRO A 130 20.60 11.44 16.16
C PRO A 130 20.31 11.47 14.64
N ASP A 131 21.27 11.95 13.84
CA ASP A 131 21.17 11.98 12.37
C ASP A 131 21.57 10.64 11.71
N ALA A 132 22.13 9.68 12.46
CA ALA A 132 22.49 8.33 11.99
C ALA A 132 21.47 7.24 12.44
N GLU A 133 20.44 7.65 13.19
CA GLU A 133 19.70 6.77 14.12
C GLU A 133 18.47 6.09 13.49
N ILE A 134 18.00 6.56 12.33
CA ILE A 134 16.83 6.01 11.64
C ILE A 134 17.26 5.25 10.38
N GLN A 135 17.31 3.93 10.48
CA GLN A 135 17.46 3.06 9.31
C GLN A 135 16.11 2.52 8.88
N GLU A 136 15.85 2.53 7.59
CA GLU A 136 14.64 1.94 7.04
C GLU A 136 14.89 0.48 6.66
N ALA A 137 14.08 -0.43 7.21
CA ALA A 137 14.17 -1.84 6.86
C ALA A 137 12.81 -2.43 6.49
N GLU A 138 12.85 -3.51 5.72
CA GLU A 138 11.67 -4.32 5.41
C GLU A 138 11.21 -5.02 6.70
N ILE A 139 9.93 -4.85 7.03
CA ILE A 139 9.35 -5.36 8.29
C ILE A 139 8.32 -6.44 8.05
N PHE A 140 7.73 -6.47 6.86
CA PHE A 140 6.68 -7.41 6.52
C PHE A 140 6.65 -7.63 5.03
N ARG A 141 6.69 -8.89 4.61
CA ARG A 141 6.61 -9.27 3.19
C ARG A 141 5.58 -10.36 3.02
N THR A 142 4.68 -10.17 2.07
CA THR A 142 3.73 -11.19 1.65
C THR A 142 3.83 -11.45 0.16
N THR A 143 3.46 -12.66 -0.23
CA THR A 143 3.27 -13.01 -1.64
C THR A 143 1.89 -13.61 -1.87
N ILE A 144 1.28 -13.34 -3.02
CA ILE A 144 0.00 -13.94 -3.43
C ILE A 144 0.07 -14.30 -4.91
N SER A 145 -0.44 -15.48 -5.27
CA SER A 145 -0.48 -15.88 -6.68
C SER A 145 -1.52 -15.07 -7.44
N LYS A 146 -1.31 -14.86 -8.75
CA LYS A 146 -2.32 -14.25 -9.60
C LYS A 146 -3.63 -15.04 -9.60
N ALA A 147 -3.55 -16.37 -9.57
CA ALA A 147 -4.74 -17.23 -9.52
C ALA A 147 -5.59 -16.99 -8.26
N ASP A 148 -4.96 -16.83 -7.09
CA ASP A 148 -5.67 -16.56 -5.84
C ASP A 148 -6.29 -15.15 -5.83
N LEU A 149 -5.58 -14.16 -6.40
CA LEU A 149 -6.14 -12.82 -6.61
C LEU A 149 -7.35 -12.84 -7.55
N ASP A 150 -7.25 -13.54 -8.68
CA ASP A 150 -8.33 -13.66 -9.65
C ASP A 150 -9.55 -14.35 -9.01
N LEU A 151 -9.35 -15.42 -8.24
CA LEU A 151 -10.41 -16.08 -7.46
C LEU A 151 -11.05 -15.14 -6.43
N PHE A 152 -10.26 -14.29 -5.77
CA PHE A 152 -10.79 -13.27 -4.86
C PHE A 152 -11.71 -12.28 -5.62
N TRP A 153 -11.29 -11.78 -6.77
CA TRP A 153 -12.10 -10.86 -7.57
C TRP A 153 -13.37 -11.49 -8.12
N GLU A 154 -13.33 -12.76 -8.51
CA GLU A 154 -14.50 -13.53 -8.96
C GLU A 154 -15.55 -13.69 -7.84
N LYS A 155 -15.11 -13.93 -6.60
CA LYS A 155 -16.00 -13.99 -5.43
C LYS A 155 -16.56 -12.62 -5.01
N HIS A 156 -15.80 -11.55 -5.29
CA HIS A 156 -16.09 -10.19 -4.86
C HIS A 156 -16.19 -9.20 -6.04
N PRO A 157 -17.08 -9.43 -7.03
CA PRO A 157 -17.09 -8.67 -8.29
C PRO A 157 -17.41 -7.18 -8.10
N ASN A 158 -18.15 -6.84 -7.04
CA ASN A 158 -18.56 -5.47 -6.73
C ASN A 158 -17.66 -4.77 -5.71
N PHE A 159 -16.63 -5.47 -5.18
CA PHE A 159 -15.76 -4.89 -4.17
C PHE A 159 -14.97 -3.72 -4.74
N ASP A 160 -14.82 -2.67 -3.93
CA ASP A 160 -14.10 -1.46 -4.28
C ASP A 160 -12.97 -1.23 -3.26
N PRO A 161 -11.70 -1.57 -3.61
CA PRO A 161 -10.56 -1.40 -2.70
C PRO A 161 -10.20 0.07 -2.44
N TYR A 162 -10.80 1.02 -3.17
CA TYR A 162 -10.57 2.45 -2.98
C TYR A 162 -11.62 3.10 -2.07
N ARG A 163 -12.71 2.39 -1.75
CA ARG A 163 -13.71 2.82 -0.76
C ARG A 163 -13.44 2.31 0.66
N ALA A 164 -12.37 1.54 0.87
CA ALA A 164 -12.07 0.87 2.13
C ALA A 164 -12.17 1.73 3.41
N PRO A 165 -11.74 3.01 3.43
CA PRO A 165 -11.89 3.86 4.62
C PRO A 165 -13.36 4.15 5.02
N LYS A 166 -14.33 3.82 4.16
CA LYS A 166 -15.76 4.06 4.34
C LYS A 166 -16.57 2.75 4.44
N LEU A 167 -15.91 1.59 4.45
CA LEU A 167 -16.58 0.31 4.65
C LEU A 167 -16.94 0.12 6.13
N GLY A 168 -18.01 -0.64 6.39
CA GLY A 168 -18.32 -1.03 7.76
C GLY A 168 -17.21 -1.93 8.33
N GLU A 169 -16.86 -1.76 9.61
CA GLU A 169 -15.76 -2.50 10.25
C GLU A 169 -15.86 -4.03 10.07
N LYS A 170 -17.08 -4.57 10.12
CA LYS A 170 -17.34 -6.00 9.92
C LYS A 170 -17.02 -6.46 8.49
N GLU A 171 -17.43 -5.69 7.50
CA GLU A 171 -17.17 -5.98 6.09
C GLU A 171 -15.66 -5.89 5.82
N TRP A 172 -15.02 -4.85 6.34
CA TRP A 172 -13.58 -4.66 6.24
C TRP A 172 -12.80 -5.86 6.82
N LYS A 173 -13.08 -6.24 8.07
CA LYS A 173 -12.45 -7.41 8.72
C LYS A 173 -12.69 -8.71 7.98
N SER A 174 -13.87 -8.89 7.39
CA SER A 174 -14.19 -10.08 6.61
C SER A 174 -13.34 -10.17 5.35
N VAL A 175 -13.24 -9.07 4.60
CA VAL A 175 -12.47 -9.00 3.35
C VAL A 175 -10.97 -9.13 3.60
N THR A 176 -10.43 -8.40 4.58
CA THR A 176 -9.01 -8.51 4.93
C THR A 176 -8.67 -9.90 5.45
N GLY A 177 -9.54 -10.50 6.25
CA GLY A 177 -9.37 -11.87 6.74
C GLY A 177 -9.43 -12.94 5.64
N GLU A 178 -10.15 -12.72 4.55
CA GLU A 178 -10.15 -13.63 3.40
C GLU A 178 -8.84 -13.53 2.61
N VAL A 179 -8.42 -12.32 2.23
CA VAL A 179 -7.17 -12.16 1.46
C VAL A 179 -5.94 -12.58 2.26
N GLN A 180 -5.95 -12.37 3.58
CA GLN A 180 -4.90 -12.83 4.49
C GLN A 180 -4.75 -14.36 4.53
N LYS A 181 -5.79 -15.13 4.20
CA LYS A 181 -5.71 -16.59 4.10
C LYS A 181 -5.16 -17.07 2.76
N LEU A 182 -5.18 -16.21 1.75
CA LEU A 182 -4.72 -16.53 0.39
C LEU A 182 -3.23 -16.22 0.21
N TRP A 183 -2.73 -15.20 0.89
CA TRP A 183 -1.32 -14.85 0.79
C TRP A 183 -0.42 -15.77 1.62
N LYS A 184 0.86 -15.75 1.31
CA LYS A 184 1.93 -16.35 2.10
C LYS A 184 2.77 -15.25 2.73
N VAL A 185 3.02 -15.35 4.03
CA VAL A 185 3.94 -14.46 4.74
C VAL A 185 5.37 -14.98 4.54
N GLU A 186 6.23 -14.17 3.92
CA GLU A 186 7.63 -14.50 3.63
C GLU A 186 8.61 -13.82 4.60
N LEU A 187 8.20 -12.72 5.23
CA LEU A 187 8.95 -12.02 6.27
C LEU A 187 7.97 -11.39 7.25
N ASP A 188 8.26 -11.50 8.54
CA ASP A 188 7.46 -10.88 9.60
C ASP A 188 8.36 -10.48 10.78
N GLU A 189 8.69 -9.19 10.80
CA GLU A 189 9.57 -8.56 11.78
C GLU A 189 8.83 -7.48 12.58
N PHE A 190 7.49 -7.53 12.64
CA PHE A 190 6.70 -6.58 13.42
C PHE A 190 7.13 -6.53 14.90
N SER A 191 7.61 -7.65 15.45
CA SER A 191 8.11 -7.74 16.83
C SER A 191 9.43 -7.01 17.06
N ARG A 192 10.20 -6.69 16.00
CA ARG A 192 11.45 -5.94 16.09
C ARG A 192 11.24 -4.44 16.02
N VAL A 193 10.05 -3.98 15.65
CA VAL A 193 9.72 -2.56 15.63
C VAL A 193 9.41 -2.11 17.05
N LYS A 194 10.21 -1.19 17.58
CA LYS A 194 9.91 -0.55 18.85
C LYS A 194 8.78 0.46 18.64
N VAL A 195 7.72 0.27 19.40
CA VAL A 195 6.56 1.17 19.49
C VAL A 195 6.62 1.88 20.84
N GLU A 196 6.34 3.18 20.87
CA GLU A 196 6.46 4.07 22.04
C GLU A 196 5.15 4.22 22.80
#